data_AF-A0A831PA07-F1
#
_entry.id   AF-A0A831PA07-F1
#
_cell.length_a   1.000
_cell.length_b   1.000
_cell.length_c   1.000
_cell.angle_alpha   90.00
_cell.angle_beta   90.00
_cell.angle_gamma   90.00
#
_symmetry.space_group_name_H-M   'P 1'
#
loop_
_entity.id
_entity.type
_entity.pdbx_description
1 polymer ?
#
loop_
_entity_poly.entity_id
_entity_poly.type
_entity_poly.pdbx_seq_one_letter_code
_entity_poly.pdbx_strand_id
1 'polypeptide(L)'
;MNSLATWTRSSMKKKRNQVIRMEGIKMKHKWFGVWIVLLAFGVSAMAADRAAIKKRMAERLPLLTQMKDQGLIGENNLGYLEFRSSDQTDKQKDAVSQENVDRRLVYQMVAEEINVSVQVVGKRRAVQIARNEPAGHWIQKSDGTWVRKTDSDD
;
A
#
# COMPACT_ATOMS: atom_id res chain seq x y z
N MET A 1 72.84 -3.73 -2.93
CA MET A 1 73.00 -4.61 -1.76
C MET A 1 72.08 -4.10 -0.65
N ASN A 2 71.10 -4.94 -0.27
CA ASN A 2 70.35 -5.06 1.01
C ASN A 2 69.52 -3.86 1.55
N SER A 3 68.17 -3.96 1.62
CA SER A 3 67.32 -4.58 2.69
C SER A 3 67.13 -3.66 3.92
N LEU A 4 65.98 -3.44 4.59
CA LEU A 4 64.69 -4.12 4.71
C LEU A 4 63.67 -3.19 5.43
N ALA A 5 62.38 -3.40 5.11
CA ALA A 5 61.18 -3.42 5.97
C ALA A 5 60.92 -2.32 7.05
N THR A 6 59.82 -1.59 6.82
CA THR A 6 59.05 -0.83 7.81
C THR A 6 58.22 -1.77 8.71
N TRP A 7 58.23 -1.57 10.03
CA TRP A 7 57.32 -2.20 10.99
C TRP A 7 56.59 -1.18 11.88
N THR A 8 55.38 -1.58 12.28
CA THR A 8 54.28 -0.83 12.87
C THR A 8 54.22 -0.89 14.41
N ARG A 9 53.29 -0.08 14.97
CA ARG A 9 52.45 -0.35 16.18
C ARG A 9 52.79 0.44 17.45
N SER A 10 52.00 1.48 17.73
CA SER A 10 51.84 1.98 19.10
C SER A 10 50.40 2.44 19.38
N SER A 11 49.92 2.08 20.57
CA SER A 11 48.63 2.42 21.21
C SER A 11 47.42 1.47 21.04
N MET A 12 47.65 0.17 21.23
CA MET A 12 46.65 -0.66 21.92
C MET A 12 47.01 -0.75 23.43
N LYS A 13 46.22 -0.10 24.30
CA LYS A 13 45.85 -0.54 25.67
C LYS A 13 45.31 0.64 26.51
N LYS A 14 44.04 0.96 26.29
CA LYS A 14 43.14 1.37 27.38
C LYS A 14 41.77 0.74 27.10
N LYS A 15 41.71 -0.56 27.39
CA LYS A 15 40.50 -1.37 27.31
C LYS A 15 39.81 -1.28 28.67
N ARG A 16 38.46 -1.26 28.63
CA ARG A 16 37.54 -1.82 29.65
C ARG A 16 37.25 -0.96 30.89
N ASN A 17 36.17 -0.19 30.82
CA ASN A 17 34.98 -0.41 31.66
C ASN A 17 33.93 0.67 31.35
N GLN A 18 32.99 0.36 30.46
CA GLN A 18 31.64 0.89 30.59
C GLN A 18 30.66 -0.13 30.02
N VAL A 19 30.14 -0.89 30.97
CA VAL A 19 29.07 -1.88 30.85
C VAL A 19 27.76 -1.10 30.72
N ILE A 20 26.98 -1.48 29.70
CA ILE A 20 25.52 -1.29 29.54
C ILE A 20 25.00 0.16 29.57
N ARG A 21 24.69 0.67 28.37
CA ARG A 21 23.43 1.41 28.15
C ARG A 21 22.90 1.04 26.78
N MET A 22 21.96 0.10 26.74
CA MET A 22 21.09 -0.11 25.58
C MET A 22 20.18 1.12 25.51
N GLU A 23 20.63 2.18 24.84
CA GLU A 23 19.75 3.28 24.49
C GLU A 23 18.78 2.77 23.44
N GLY A 24 17.51 2.70 23.83
CA GLY A 24 16.43 2.13 23.04
C GLY A 24 16.41 2.67 21.63
N ILE A 25 16.28 1.74 20.68
CA ILE A 25 15.90 2.02 19.31
C ILE A 25 14.63 2.88 19.36
N LYS A 26 14.74 4.16 19.00
CA LYS A 26 13.59 5.06 18.81
C LYS A 26 12.78 4.53 17.63
N MET A 27 11.86 3.62 17.90
CA MET A 27 10.80 3.24 17.00
C MET A 27 9.92 4.47 16.80
N LYS A 28 9.95 5.05 15.60
CA LYS A 28 9.00 6.10 15.18
C LYS A 28 7.63 5.45 14.99
N HIS A 29 6.94 5.25 16.11
CA HIS A 29 5.54 4.81 16.17
C HIS A 29 4.66 5.90 15.57
N LYS A 30 4.32 5.79 14.27
CA LYS A 30 3.28 6.63 13.66
C LYS A 30 1.91 5.96 13.76
N TRP A 31 1.53 5.41 14.91
CA TRP A 31 0.21 4.83 15.10
C TRP A 31 -0.32 5.16 16.51
N PHE A 32 -1.41 5.93 16.53
CA PHE A 32 -2.53 6.04 17.49
C PHE A 32 -2.78 7.39 18.17
N GLY A 33 -4.03 7.86 18.03
CA GLY A 33 -4.71 8.72 19.01
C GLY A 33 -5.75 9.65 18.38
N VAL A 34 -6.92 9.77 19.05
CA VAL A 34 -8.09 10.67 18.84
C VAL A 34 -9.24 10.01 18.03
N TRP A 35 -10.42 9.62 18.54
CA TRP A 35 -11.09 9.59 19.86
C TRP A 35 -12.24 8.55 19.82
N ILE A 36 -12.52 7.89 20.95
CA ILE A 36 -13.77 7.12 21.22
C ILE A 36 -14.71 8.02 22.04
N VAL A 37 -15.97 8.22 21.62
CA VAL A 37 -17.12 8.52 22.52
C VAL A 37 -18.46 8.01 21.92
N LEU A 38 -19.19 7.28 22.78
CA LEU A 38 -20.64 6.97 22.86
C LEU A 38 -21.30 5.87 21.98
N LEU A 39 -21.76 4.85 22.71
CA LEU A 39 -22.62 3.73 22.34
C LEU A 39 -24.01 4.16 21.83
N ALA A 40 -24.41 3.57 20.71
CA ALA A 40 -25.76 3.04 20.52
C ALA A 40 -25.63 1.62 19.96
N PHE A 41 -26.17 0.64 20.69
CA PHE A 41 -26.19 -0.78 20.32
C PHE A 41 -27.01 -0.95 19.04
N GLY A 42 -26.33 -1.22 17.92
CA GLY A 42 -26.97 -1.45 16.62
C GLY A 42 -26.01 -1.70 15.44
N VAL A 43 -24.78 -2.18 15.68
CA VAL A 43 -23.73 -2.26 14.62
C VAL A 43 -23.34 -3.71 14.26
N SER A 44 -24.23 -4.69 14.37
CA SER A 44 -23.82 -6.09 14.16
C SER A 44 -23.78 -6.55 12.69
N ALA A 45 -24.66 -6.04 11.81
CA ALA A 45 -24.67 -6.48 10.40
C ALA A 45 -23.63 -5.72 9.54
N MET A 46 -23.65 -4.39 9.61
CA MET A 46 -22.76 -3.54 8.79
C MET A 46 -21.27 -3.71 9.12
N ALA A 47 -20.92 -4.02 10.38
CA ALA A 47 -19.53 -4.29 10.75
C ALA A 47 -19.04 -5.66 10.24
N ALA A 48 -19.91 -6.69 10.26
CA ALA A 48 -19.59 -8.01 9.75
C ALA A 48 -19.35 -7.99 8.24
N ASP A 49 -20.18 -7.26 7.49
CA ASP A 49 -20.03 -7.11 6.04
C ASP A 49 -18.71 -6.41 5.67
N ARG A 50 -18.35 -5.34 6.40
CA ARG A 50 -17.06 -4.63 6.19
C ARG A 50 -15.86 -5.52 6.49
N ALA A 51 -15.91 -6.32 7.55
CA ALA A 51 -14.85 -7.26 7.89
C ALA A 51 -14.69 -8.35 6.83
N ALA A 52 -15.80 -8.90 6.32
CA ALA A 52 -15.79 -9.90 5.27
C ALA A 52 -15.23 -9.35 3.94
N ILE A 53 -15.63 -8.14 3.53
CA ILE A 53 -15.07 -7.46 2.36
C ILE A 53 -13.56 -7.30 2.51
N LYS A 54 -13.11 -6.76 3.65
CA LYS A 54 -11.69 -6.55 3.93
C LYS A 54 -10.88 -7.85 3.84
N LYS A 55 -11.44 -8.96 4.35
CA LYS A 55 -10.82 -10.28 4.29
C LYS A 55 -10.63 -10.73 2.82
N ARG A 56 -11.68 -10.70 2.00
CA ARG A 56 -11.61 -11.08 0.58
C ARG A 56 -10.62 -10.22 -0.20
N MET A 57 -10.60 -8.91 0.05
CA MET A 57 -9.64 -8.00 -0.58
C MET A 57 -8.19 -8.35 -0.22
N ALA A 58 -7.93 -8.64 1.06
CA ALA A 58 -6.60 -9.05 1.51
C ALA A 58 -6.16 -10.40 0.90
N GLU A 59 -7.08 -11.36 0.76
CA GLU A 59 -6.80 -12.67 0.14
C GLU A 59 -6.44 -12.55 -1.35
N ARG A 60 -7.01 -11.58 -2.08
CA ARG A 60 -6.73 -11.35 -3.50
C ARG A 60 -5.46 -10.51 -3.73
N LEU A 61 -4.99 -9.77 -2.74
CA LEU A 61 -3.87 -8.83 -2.87
C LEU A 61 -2.61 -9.46 -3.51
N PRO A 62 -2.13 -10.66 -3.13
CA PRO A 62 -0.91 -11.23 -3.72
C PRO A 62 -1.02 -11.44 -5.24
N LEU A 63 -2.17 -11.92 -5.72
CA LEU A 63 -2.40 -12.13 -7.16
C LEU A 63 -2.49 -10.78 -7.90
N LEU A 64 -3.22 -9.81 -7.35
CA LEU A 64 -3.38 -8.50 -7.96
C LEU A 64 -2.04 -7.74 -8.03
N THR A 65 -1.21 -7.83 -6.99
CA THR A 65 0.15 -7.28 -7.01
C THR A 65 0.98 -7.92 -8.12
N GLN A 66 1.01 -9.25 -8.21
CA GLN A 66 1.73 -9.93 -9.29
C GLN A 66 1.25 -9.47 -10.68
N MET A 67 -0.06 -9.31 -10.87
CA MET A 67 -0.62 -8.85 -12.14
C MET A 67 -0.22 -7.39 -12.46
N LYS A 68 -0.11 -6.52 -11.44
CA LYS A 68 0.39 -5.15 -11.60
C LYS A 68 1.88 -5.12 -11.92
N ASP A 69 2.69 -5.94 -11.24
CA ASP A 69 4.13 -6.07 -11.47
C ASP A 69 4.40 -6.48 -12.94
N GLN A 70 3.59 -7.40 -13.47
CA GLN A 70 3.64 -7.86 -14.85
C GLN A 70 3.07 -6.83 -15.86
N GLY A 71 2.44 -5.75 -15.37
CA GLY A 71 1.78 -4.74 -16.20
C GLY A 71 0.52 -5.23 -16.90
N LEU A 72 -0.10 -6.33 -16.43
CA LEU A 72 -1.33 -6.88 -17.00
C LEU A 72 -2.56 -6.05 -16.64
N ILE A 73 -2.51 -5.36 -15.50
CA ILE A 73 -3.57 -4.48 -15.00
C ILE A 73 -2.98 -3.14 -14.53
N GLY A 74 -3.84 -2.14 -14.42
CA GLY A 74 -3.54 -0.83 -13.87
C GLY A 74 -4.70 -0.24 -13.08
N GLU A 75 -4.43 0.84 -12.36
CA GLU A 75 -5.40 1.56 -11.54
C GLU A 75 -5.98 2.75 -12.33
N ASN A 76 -7.29 2.75 -12.56
CA ASN A 76 -7.95 3.80 -13.30
C ASN A 76 -8.19 5.06 -12.45
N ASN A 77 -8.63 6.15 -13.08
CA ASN A 77 -8.83 7.44 -12.41
C ASN A 77 -10.12 7.51 -11.55
N LEU A 78 -10.83 6.39 -11.41
CA LEU A 78 -11.99 6.18 -10.54
C LEU A 78 -11.70 5.19 -9.40
N GLY A 79 -10.45 4.71 -9.27
CA GLY A 79 -10.04 3.83 -8.19
C GLY A 79 -10.39 2.36 -8.44
N TYR A 80 -10.57 1.94 -9.68
CA TYR A 80 -10.83 0.55 -10.06
C TYR A 80 -9.67 -0.03 -10.86
N LEU A 81 -9.57 -1.35 -10.87
CA LEU A 81 -8.61 -2.07 -11.69
C LEU A 81 -9.13 -2.25 -13.12
N GLU A 82 -8.26 -2.01 -14.10
CA GLU A 82 -8.52 -2.29 -15.51
C GLU A 82 -7.38 -3.08 -16.13
N PHE A 83 -7.72 -3.93 -17.10
CA PHE A 83 -6.72 -4.68 -17.85
C PHE A 83 -5.98 -3.81 -18.87
N ARG A 84 -4.68 -4.09 -19.00
CA ARG A 84 -3.75 -3.48 -19.96
C ARG A 84 -3.25 -4.47 -21.02
N SER A 85 -3.55 -5.75 -20.84
CA SER A 85 -3.31 -6.84 -21.79
C SER A 85 -4.63 -7.46 -22.22
N SER A 86 -4.73 -7.93 -23.47
CA SER A 86 -5.86 -8.74 -23.95
C SER A 86 -5.73 -10.23 -23.64
N ASP A 87 -4.52 -10.69 -23.29
CA ASP A 87 -4.25 -12.09 -22.94
C ASP A 87 -4.46 -12.28 -21.43
N GLN A 88 -5.63 -12.78 -21.05
CA GLN A 88 -6.08 -12.92 -19.67
C GLN A 88 -6.73 -14.28 -19.44
N THR A 89 -6.27 -14.98 -18.42
CA THR A 89 -6.91 -16.20 -17.92
C THR A 89 -8.22 -15.86 -17.20
N ASP A 90 -9.14 -16.83 -17.12
CA ASP A 90 -10.42 -16.63 -16.42
C ASP A 90 -10.24 -16.36 -14.92
N LYS A 91 -9.21 -16.94 -14.30
CA LYS A 91 -8.82 -16.64 -12.92
C LYS A 91 -8.45 -15.16 -12.73
N GLN A 92 -7.73 -14.57 -13.68
CA GLN A 92 -7.36 -13.15 -13.63
C GLN A 92 -8.59 -12.26 -13.80
N LYS A 93 -9.48 -12.60 -14.74
CA LYS A 93 -10.74 -11.87 -14.97
C LYS A 93 -11.61 -11.87 -13.71
N ASP A 94 -11.78 -13.03 -13.09
CA ASP A 94 -12.54 -13.15 -11.84
C ASP A 94 -11.90 -12.31 -10.73
N ALA A 95 -10.57 -12.41 -10.53
CA ALA A 95 -9.88 -11.63 -9.49
C ALA A 95 -10.09 -10.10 -9.63
N VAL A 96 -9.99 -9.57 -10.86
CA VAL A 96 -10.22 -8.14 -11.14
C VAL A 96 -11.70 -7.77 -10.94
N SER A 97 -12.61 -8.61 -11.45
CA SER A 97 -14.05 -8.39 -11.30
C SER A 97 -14.46 -8.34 -9.82
N GLN A 98 -14.07 -9.34 -9.03
CA GLN A 98 -14.42 -9.41 -7.61
C GLN A 98 -13.79 -8.29 -6.79
N GLU A 99 -12.55 -7.88 -7.10
CA GLU A 99 -11.95 -6.70 -6.46
C GLU A 99 -12.75 -5.43 -6.76
N ASN A 100 -13.15 -5.22 -8.01
CA ASN A 100 -13.93 -4.04 -8.39
C ASN A 100 -15.35 -4.06 -7.80
N VAL A 101 -15.96 -5.23 -7.62
CA VAL A 101 -17.22 -5.39 -6.87
C VAL A 101 -17.03 -4.95 -5.41
N ASP A 102 -16.02 -5.49 -4.73
CA ASP A 102 -15.76 -5.17 -3.32
C ASP A 102 -15.37 -3.68 -3.14
N ARG A 103 -14.59 -3.10 -4.04
CA ARG A 103 -14.28 -1.65 -4.04
C ARG A 103 -15.54 -0.80 -4.18
N ARG A 104 -16.46 -1.17 -5.07
CA ARG A 104 -17.73 -0.46 -5.26
C ARG A 104 -18.58 -0.50 -4.00
N LEU A 105 -18.67 -1.65 -3.34
CA LEU A 105 -19.40 -1.79 -2.07
C LEU A 105 -18.80 -0.87 -1.00
N VAL A 106 -17.46 -0.86 -0.85
CA VAL A 106 -16.78 0.05 0.08
C VAL A 106 -17.04 1.51 -0.29
N TYR A 107 -17.00 1.86 -1.57
CA TYR A 107 -17.23 3.24 -1.99
C TYR A 107 -18.66 3.68 -1.74
N GLN A 108 -19.65 2.80 -1.95
CA GLN A 108 -21.05 3.05 -1.62
C GLN A 108 -21.22 3.31 -0.13
N MET A 109 -20.66 2.46 0.73
CA MET A 109 -20.72 2.62 2.18
C MET A 109 -20.13 3.96 2.65
N VAL A 110 -19.00 4.38 2.06
CA VAL A 110 -18.38 5.68 2.39
C VAL A 110 -19.19 6.84 1.83
N ALA A 111 -19.69 6.72 0.59
CA ALA A 111 -20.48 7.74 -0.08
C ALA A 111 -21.75 8.08 0.72
N GLU A 112 -22.44 7.06 1.23
CA GLU A 112 -23.60 7.20 2.11
C GLU A 112 -23.24 7.89 3.43
N GLU A 113 -22.13 7.50 4.05
CA GLU A 113 -21.70 8.03 5.35
C GLU A 113 -21.38 9.53 5.31
N ILE A 114 -20.79 10.01 4.20
CA ILE A 114 -20.38 11.43 4.06
C ILE A 114 -21.24 12.22 3.07
N ASN A 115 -22.35 11.65 2.61
CA ASN A 115 -23.31 12.25 1.69
C ASN A 115 -22.66 12.84 0.41
N VAL A 116 -21.90 12.01 -0.31
CA VAL A 116 -21.32 12.34 -1.63
C VAL A 116 -21.63 11.22 -2.62
N SER A 117 -21.31 11.40 -3.90
CA SER A 117 -21.44 10.31 -4.87
C SER A 117 -20.30 9.29 -4.78
N VAL A 118 -20.57 8.04 -5.13
CA VAL A 118 -19.57 6.96 -5.28
C VAL A 118 -18.41 7.38 -6.16
N GLN A 119 -18.69 8.15 -7.22
CA GLN A 119 -17.65 8.64 -8.13
C GLN A 119 -16.67 9.59 -7.45
N VAL A 120 -17.13 10.44 -6.52
CA VAL A 120 -16.25 11.32 -5.73
C VAL A 120 -15.34 10.50 -4.83
N VAL A 121 -15.88 9.47 -4.17
CA VAL A 121 -15.09 8.54 -3.34
C VAL A 121 -14.04 7.82 -4.18
N GLY A 122 -14.43 7.26 -5.32
CA GLY A 122 -13.55 6.57 -6.25
C GLY A 122 -12.41 7.46 -6.75
N LYS A 123 -12.71 8.70 -7.18
CA LYS A 123 -11.68 9.68 -7.60
C LYS A 123 -10.69 9.99 -6.47
N ARG A 124 -11.18 10.22 -5.24
CA ARG A 124 -10.31 10.44 -4.07
C ARG A 124 -9.45 9.21 -3.78
N ARG A 125 -10.00 8.01 -3.94
CA ARG A 125 -9.28 6.77 -3.76
C ARG A 125 -8.22 6.56 -4.84
N ALA A 126 -8.52 6.88 -6.10
CA ALA A 126 -7.56 6.83 -7.21
C ALA A 126 -6.31 7.67 -6.90
N VAL A 127 -6.49 8.90 -6.39
CA VAL A 127 -5.38 9.77 -5.96
C VAL A 127 -4.54 9.13 -4.86
N GLN A 128 -5.17 8.52 -3.86
CA GLN A 128 -4.44 7.82 -2.79
C GLN A 128 -3.70 6.58 -3.29
N ILE A 129 -4.31 5.82 -4.20
CA ILE A 129 -3.69 4.65 -4.80
C ILE A 129 -2.48 5.08 -5.62
N ALA A 130 -2.63 6.02 -6.55
CA ALA A 130 -1.55 6.49 -7.40
C ALA A 130 -0.35 7.01 -6.60
N ARG A 131 -0.58 7.75 -5.51
CA ARG A 131 0.50 8.19 -4.60
C ARG A 131 1.28 7.04 -3.99
N ASN A 132 0.61 5.96 -3.60
CA ASN A 132 1.24 4.82 -2.93
C ASN A 132 1.63 3.68 -3.89
N GLU A 133 1.30 3.79 -5.17
CA GLU A 133 1.61 2.76 -6.15
C GLU A 133 3.12 2.72 -6.40
N PRO A 134 3.75 1.53 -6.52
CA PRO A 134 5.15 1.39 -6.91
C PRO A 134 5.44 1.95 -8.31
N ALA A 135 6.69 2.38 -8.53
CA ALA A 135 7.18 2.66 -9.87
C ALA A 135 7.09 1.41 -10.76
N GLY A 136 6.87 1.62 -12.06
CA GLY A 136 6.65 0.58 -13.05
C GLY A 136 5.19 0.15 -13.24
N HIS A 137 4.31 0.42 -12.25
CA HIS A 137 2.89 0.08 -12.33
C HIS A 137 2.10 1.07 -13.18
N TRP A 138 1.03 0.59 -13.82
CA TRP A 138 0.14 1.43 -14.61
C TRP A 138 -0.87 2.18 -13.73
N ILE A 139 -0.93 3.49 -13.92
CA ILE A 139 -1.95 4.36 -13.34
C ILE A 139 -2.57 5.22 -14.45
N GLN A 140 -3.85 5.53 -14.31
CA GLN A 140 -4.54 6.46 -15.20
C GLN A 140 -4.61 7.85 -14.55
N LYS A 141 -4.18 8.87 -15.28
CA LYS A 141 -4.30 10.27 -14.88
C LYS A 141 -5.76 10.74 -14.92
N SER A 142 -6.01 11.90 -14.32
CA SER A 142 -7.35 12.51 -14.26
C SER A 142 -7.95 12.80 -15.64
N ASP A 143 -7.12 13.01 -16.67
CA ASP A 143 -7.52 13.20 -18.07
C ASP A 143 -7.80 11.90 -18.83
N GLY A 144 -7.62 10.74 -18.17
CA GLY A 144 -7.84 9.42 -18.76
C GLY A 144 -6.58 8.83 -19.42
N THR A 145 -5.46 9.56 -19.46
CA THR A 145 -4.21 9.05 -20.03
C THR A 145 -3.57 8.02 -19.11
N TRP A 146 -3.08 6.92 -19.68
CA TRP A 146 -2.39 5.87 -18.94
C TRP A 146 -0.89 6.13 -18.92
N VAL A 147 -0.26 6.03 -17.75
CA VAL A 147 1.19 6.15 -17.59
C VAL A 147 1.71 5.00 -16.73
N ARG A 148 2.95 4.56 -17.00
CA ARG A 148 3.70 3.76 -16.03
C ARG A 148 4.31 4.73 -15.04
N LYS A 149 3.99 4.56 -13.75
CA LYS A 149 4.52 5.43 -12.70
C LYS A 149 6.04 5.36 -12.68
N THR A 150 6.68 6.50 -12.54
CA THR A 150 8.13 6.64 -12.39
C THR A 150 8.45 7.15 -10.98
N ASP A 151 9.71 7.02 -10.55
CA ASP A 151 10.14 7.54 -9.23
C ASP A 151 10.01 9.07 -9.12
N SER A 152 9.87 9.79 -10.24
CA SER A 152 9.67 11.25 -10.25
C SER A 152 8.22 11.71 -10.12
N ASP A 153 7.25 10.78 -10.05
CA ASP A 153 5.82 11.08 -9.98
C ASP A 153 5.26 11.16 -8.53
N ASP A 154 6.13 11.19 -7.51
CA ASP A 154 5.79 11.32 -6.08
C ASP A 154 5.54 12.78 -5.63
#